data_AF-A0A5P9HA80-F1
#
_entry.id   AF-A0A5P9HA80-F1
#
_cell.length_a   1.000
_cell.length_b   1.000
_cell.length_c   1.000
_cell.angle_alpha   90.00
_cell.angle_beta   90.00
_cell.angle_gamma   90.00
#
_symmetry.space_group_name_H-M   'P 1'
#
loop_
_entity.id
_entity.type
_entity.pdbx_description
1 polymer ?
#
loop_
_entity_poly.entity_id
_entity_poly.type
_entity_poly.pdbx_seq_one_letter_code
_entity_poly.pdbx_strand_id
1 'polypeptide(L)'
;MAHVPTVPNFAQFNFALGDTDAAITKQNGQNAALVTFGNELRQTMTTLNEDIDQVAQDRDAAAQSASEAQAYRDQTQEISEGGLPPKAGNAKKVLRVADDEQSYELDGLLRFVMPVGAVMGFPCTTAPSGWLKLNGAELSRSAYADLWAFAQASGNLAATEAGKDPLQFGPGDGSTTFTIPDHRGVFPRWWDDGRGIDAGRGIGESQGDQNKAHDHGGSTGSDTHDHGGNTNNDTHSHSGNTDYDSHNHDVRVINQYSKNGSDVLEDGSANAAFNEKTIRTDSDSHNHGLNINSNTHRHGINSDTHNHDIASDGGDEARPVNGALLACIRY
;
A
#
# COMPACT_ATOMS: atom_id res chain seq x y z
N MET A 1 116.70 -40.03 -36.36
CA MET A 1 116.36 -40.80 -35.14
C MET A 1 115.22 -40.07 -34.46
N ALA A 2 114.03 -40.65 -34.52
CA ALA A 2 112.81 -40.06 -33.95
C ALA A 2 112.89 -40.11 -32.42
N HIS A 3 112.88 -38.94 -31.79
CA HIS A 3 112.65 -38.82 -30.36
C HIS A 3 111.17 -39.14 -30.13
N VAL A 4 110.88 -40.33 -29.61
CA VAL A 4 109.54 -40.73 -29.18
C VAL A 4 109.30 -40.02 -27.85
N PRO A 5 108.39 -39.03 -27.77
CA PRO A 5 108.02 -38.44 -26.49
C PRO A 5 107.19 -39.45 -25.72
N THR A 6 107.57 -39.66 -24.47
CA THR A 6 106.92 -40.54 -23.50
C THR A 6 105.46 -40.11 -23.33
N VAL A 7 104.53 -41.03 -23.61
CA VAL A 7 103.10 -40.83 -23.40
C VAL A 7 102.87 -40.59 -21.90
N PRO A 8 102.14 -39.54 -21.49
CA PRO A 8 101.82 -39.32 -20.09
C PRO A 8 101.16 -40.56 -19.50
N ASN A 9 101.67 -41.02 -18.36
CA ASN A 9 100.97 -42.04 -17.59
C ASN A 9 99.62 -41.44 -17.15
N PHE A 10 98.50 -41.90 -17.74
CA PHE A 10 97.18 -41.39 -17.39
C PHE A 10 96.60 -42.04 -16.13
N ALA A 11 97.26 -43.04 -15.54
CA ALA A 11 96.81 -43.70 -14.31
C ALA A 11 96.95 -42.82 -13.04
N GLN A 12 97.64 -41.69 -13.14
CA GLN A 12 97.72 -40.66 -12.09
C GLN A 12 96.60 -39.62 -12.19
N PHE A 13 95.89 -39.56 -13.33
CA PHE A 13 94.60 -38.89 -13.39
C PHE A 13 93.56 -39.90 -12.93
N ASN A 14 93.28 -39.86 -11.64
CA ASN A 14 92.09 -40.47 -11.07
C ASN A 14 90.88 -39.74 -11.67
N PHE A 15 90.53 -40.04 -12.92
CA PHE A 15 89.20 -39.80 -13.46
C PHE A 15 88.30 -40.77 -12.71
N ALA A 16 88.05 -40.47 -11.44
CA ALA A 16 86.86 -40.97 -10.80
C ALA A 16 85.74 -40.64 -11.80
N LEU A 17 85.07 -41.67 -12.30
CA LEU A 17 83.77 -41.57 -12.95
C LEU A 17 82.78 -41.08 -11.89
N GLY A 18 83.03 -39.89 -11.37
CA GLY A 18 82.16 -39.11 -10.54
C GLY A 18 81.23 -38.41 -11.51
N ASP A 19 80.09 -39.05 -11.72
CA ASP A 19 78.88 -38.45 -12.23
C ASP A 19 78.74 -38.37 -13.77
N THR A 20 78.88 -39.52 -14.45
CA THR A 20 78.28 -39.70 -15.78
C THR A 20 76.78 -39.40 -15.75
N ASP A 21 76.12 -39.67 -14.63
CA ASP A 21 74.69 -39.40 -14.44
C ASP A 21 74.40 -37.90 -14.36
N ALA A 22 75.18 -37.07 -13.66
CA ALA A 22 74.99 -35.62 -13.67
C ALA A 22 75.33 -34.97 -15.02
N ALA A 23 76.35 -35.46 -15.74
CA ALA A 23 76.67 -34.98 -17.08
C ALA A 23 75.53 -35.30 -18.06
N ILE A 24 75.02 -36.54 -18.04
CA ILE A 24 73.86 -36.97 -18.84
C ILE A 24 72.59 -36.23 -18.41
N THR A 25 72.37 -36.02 -17.11
CA THR A 25 71.21 -35.28 -16.58
C THR A 25 71.24 -33.82 -17.00
N LYS A 26 72.42 -33.17 -16.96
CA LYS A 26 72.59 -31.79 -17.44
C LYS A 26 72.33 -31.69 -18.94
N GLN A 27 72.86 -32.62 -19.73
CA GLN A 27 72.65 -32.64 -21.18
C GLN A 27 71.20 -32.96 -21.56
N ASN A 28 70.54 -33.87 -20.84
CA ASN A 28 69.11 -34.16 -21.00
C ASN A 28 68.24 -32.97 -20.58
N GLY A 29 68.61 -32.25 -19.52
CA GLY A 29 67.96 -31.01 -19.11
C GLY A 29 68.09 -29.90 -20.16
N GLN A 30 69.28 -29.75 -20.76
CA GLN A 30 69.51 -28.82 -21.88
C GLN A 30 68.71 -29.20 -23.13
N ASN A 31 68.63 -30.50 -23.45
CA ASN A 31 67.82 -31.00 -24.56
C ASN A 31 66.32 -30.77 -24.31
N ALA A 32 65.84 -30.98 -23.08
CA ALA A 32 64.46 -30.71 -22.70
C ALA A 32 64.11 -29.21 -22.77
N ALA A 33 65.03 -28.34 -22.35
CA ALA A 33 64.89 -26.89 -22.49
C ALA A 33 64.83 -26.46 -23.97
N LEU A 34 65.64 -27.07 -24.84
CA LEU A 34 65.63 -26.78 -26.27
C LEU A 34 64.32 -27.22 -26.95
N VAL A 35 63.76 -28.38 -26.55
CA VAL A 35 62.45 -28.84 -27.03
C VAL A 35 61.33 -27.89 -26.56
N THR A 36 61.40 -27.43 -25.33
CA THR A 36 60.43 -26.46 -24.77
C THR A 36 60.49 -25.15 -25.55
N PHE A 37 61.69 -24.60 -25.75
CA PHE A 37 61.90 -23.40 -26.57
C PHE A 37 61.42 -23.58 -28.02
N GLY A 38 61.66 -24.75 -28.62
CA GLY A 38 61.15 -25.05 -29.97
C GLY A 38 59.62 -25.09 -30.05
N ASN A 39 58.95 -25.61 -29.02
CA ASN A 39 57.49 -25.62 -28.93
C ASN A 39 56.91 -24.21 -28.73
N GLU A 40 57.53 -23.40 -27.86
CA GLU A 40 57.16 -21.99 -27.65
C GLU A 40 57.32 -21.16 -28.93
N LEU A 41 58.42 -21.37 -29.67
CA LEU A 41 58.65 -20.72 -30.96
C LEU A 41 57.56 -21.10 -31.97
N ARG A 42 57.16 -22.38 -32.01
CA ARG A 42 56.10 -22.86 -32.91
C ARG A 42 54.73 -22.27 -32.55
N GLN A 43 54.43 -22.16 -31.27
CA GLN A 43 53.20 -21.53 -30.78
C GLN A 43 53.19 -20.03 -31.10
N THR A 44 54.32 -19.35 -30.94
CA THR A 44 54.49 -17.93 -31.30
C THR A 44 54.27 -17.71 -32.79
N MET A 45 54.84 -18.57 -33.66
CA MET A 45 54.61 -18.49 -35.10
C MET A 45 53.15 -18.75 -35.50
N THR A 46 52.46 -19.64 -34.78
CA THR A 46 51.03 -19.91 -35.03
C THR A 46 50.19 -18.69 -34.71
N THR A 47 50.43 -18.08 -33.56
CA THR A 47 49.72 -16.86 -33.11
C THR A 47 49.99 -15.69 -34.06
N LEU A 48 51.25 -15.52 -34.51
CA LEU A 48 51.61 -14.49 -35.48
C LEU A 48 50.88 -14.64 -36.82
N ASN A 49 50.66 -15.87 -37.29
CA ASN A 49 49.90 -16.10 -38.52
C ASN A 49 48.41 -15.76 -38.33
N GLU A 50 47.83 -16.14 -37.20
CA GLU A 50 46.45 -15.79 -36.85
C GLU A 50 46.26 -14.26 -36.74
N ASP A 51 47.21 -13.56 -36.11
CA ASP A 51 47.20 -12.10 -36.03
C ASP A 51 47.32 -11.44 -37.42
N ILE A 52 48.16 -11.97 -38.31
CA ILE A 52 48.29 -11.47 -39.69
C ILE A 52 46.98 -11.62 -40.47
N ASP A 53 46.32 -12.77 -40.32
CA ASP A 53 45.03 -13.02 -40.97
C ASP A 53 43.94 -12.08 -40.42
N GLN A 54 43.93 -11.82 -39.10
CA GLN A 54 43.01 -10.87 -38.48
C GLN A 54 43.25 -9.44 -38.98
N VAL A 55 44.51 -9.00 -39.05
CA VAL A 55 44.85 -7.66 -39.59
C VAL A 55 44.42 -7.50 -41.05
N ALA A 56 44.52 -8.56 -41.86
CA ALA A 56 44.04 -8.54 -43.23
C ALA A 56 42.51 -8.36 -43.30
N GLN A 57 41.76 -9.07 -42.45
CA GLN A 57 40.30 -8.94 -42.36
C GLN A 57 39.88 -7.54 -41.90
N ASP A 58 40.54 -7.01 -40.87
CA ASP A 58 40.24 -5.67 -40.33
C ASP A 58 40.49 -4.57 -41.38
N ARG A 59 41.57 -4.71 -42.16
CA ARG A 59 41.87 -3.78 -43.27
C ARG A 59 40.77 -3.81 -44.33
N ASP A 60 40.29 -4.99 -44.70
CA ASP A 60 39.27 -5.14 -45.74
C ASP A 60 37.91 -4.59 -45.26
N ALA A 61 37.55 -4.81 -43.98
CA ALA A 61 36.37 -4.21 -43.35
C ALA A 61 36.44 -2.67 -43.27
N ALA A 62 37.63 -2.14 -42.97
CA ALA A 62 37.87 -0.69 -42.97
C ALA A 62 37.75 -0.09 -44.39
N ALA A 63 38.23 -0.79 -45.42
CA ALA A 63 38.10 -0.37 -46.81
C ALA A 63 36.63 -0.34 -47.26
N GLN A 64 35.84 -1.34 -46.86
CA GLN A 64 34.41 -1.37 -47.13
C GLN A 64 33.68 -0.21 -46.44
N SER A 65 33.96 0.03 -45.16
CA SER A 65 33.39 1.14 -44.39
C SER A 65 33.71 2.51 -45.01
N ALA A 66 34.93 2.67 -45.55
CA ALA A 66 35.34 3.88 -46.25
C ALA A 66 34.56 4.08 -47.57
N SER A 67 34.32 3.02 -48.32
CA SER A 67 33.52 3.06 -49.55
C SER A 67 32.06 3.42 -49.27
N GLU A 68 31.48 2.86 -48.21
CA GLU A 68 30.10 3.17 -47.78
C GLU A 68 29.98 4.63 -47.33
N ALA A 69 30.95 5.13 -46.54
CA ALA A 69 30.99 6.54 -46.13
C ALA A 69 31.13 7.50 -47.33
N GLN A 70 31.85 7.10 -48.39
CA GLN A 70 31.96 7.89 -49.61
C GLN A 70 30.63 7.95 -50.37
N ALA A 71 29.90 6.83 -50.46
CA ALA A 71 28.57 6.79 -51.09
C ALA A 71 27.56 7.73 -50.38
N TYR A 72 27.56 7.77 -49.04
CA TYR A 72 26.74 8.72 -48.28
C TYR A 72 27.12 10.19 -48.54
N ARG A 73 28.41 10.48 -48.72
CA ARG A 73 28.89 11.83 -49.04
C ARG A 73 28.47 12.27 -50.43
N ASP A 74 28.59 11.39 -51.42
CA ASP A 74 28.20 11.69 -52.80
C ASP A 74 26.67 11.90 -52.90
N GLN A 75 25.88 11.09 -52.19
CA GLN A 75 24.43 11.24 -52.12
C GLN A 75 24.00 12.56 -51.45
N THR A 76 24.72 13.02 -50.42
CA THR A 76 24.43 14.31 -49.74
C THR A 76 24.89 15.52 -50.55
N GLN A 77 25.92 15.38 -51.38
CA GLN A 77 26.40 16.43 -52.26
C GLN A 77 25.43 16.70 -53.42
N GLU A 78 24.78 15.66 -53.96
CA GLU A 78 23.75 15.77 -55.02
C GLU A 78 22.52 16.60 -54.58
N ILE A 79 22.19 16.59 -53.28
CA ILE A 79 21.11 17.40 -52.68
C ILE A 79 21.50 18.88 -52.57
N SER A 80 22.80 19.18 -52.49
CA SER A 80 23.33 20.53 -52.26
C SER A 80 23.60 21.31 -53.56
N GLU A 81 23.94 20.60 -54.65
CA GLU A 81 24.35 21.23 -55.92
C GLU A 81 23.18 21.46 -56.89
N GLY A 82 22.03 20.80 -56.68
CA GLY A 82 20.86 20.89 -57.57
C GLY A 82 19.89 22.06 -57.33
N GLY A 83 19.96 22.74 -56.19
CA GLY A 83 19.00 23.78 -55.80
C GLY A 83 17.57 23.26 -55.62
N LEU A 84 16.90 23.65 -54.53
CA LEU A 84 15.48 23.28 -54.36
C LEU A 84 14.65 23.80 -55.55
N PRO A 85 13.86 22.96 -56.26
CA PRO A 85 12.98 23.45 -57.31
C PRO A 85 11.93 24.43 -56.72
N PRO A 86 11.49 25.43 -57.52
CA PRO A 86 10.69 26.54 -57.03
C PRO A 86 9.30 26.06 -56.58
N LYS A 87 8.87 26.62 -55.45
CA LYS A 87 7.56 26.46 -54.78
C LYS A 87 6.40 26.24 -55.76
N ALA A 88 5.64 25.16 -55.56
CA ALA A 88 4.17 25.18 -55.45
C ALA A 88 3.64 23.75 -55.35
N GLY A 89 3.07 23.38 -54.19
CA GLY A 89 2.32 22.14 -54.00
C GLY A 89 3.21 20.91 -54.19
N ASN A 90 3.42 20.07 -53.21
CA ASN A 90 2.66 18.84 -53.13
C ASN A 90 3.16 18.12 -51.88
N ALA A 91 2.41 18.21 -50.79
CA ALA A 91 2.38 17.17 -49.75
C ALA A 91 1.81 15.84 -50.31
N LYS A 92 2.02 15.56 -51.60
CA LYS A 92 1.45 14.47 -52.40
C LYS A 92 2.36 13.98 -53.54
N LYS A 93 3.62 14.45 -53.64
CA LYS A 93 4.59 13.97 -54.65
C LYS A 93 5.87 13.38 -54.05
N VAL A 94 5.77 12.83 -52.85
CA VAL A 94 6.72 11.81 -52.35
C VAL A 94 6.08 10.42 -52.38
N LEU A 95 4.83 10.30 -52.82
CA LEU A 95 4.17 9.02 -53.09
C LEU A 95 4.32 8.66 -54.56
N ARG A 96 5.53 8.36 -55.04
CA ARG A 96 5.80 7.58 -56.26
C ARG A 96 7.23 7.04 -56.27
N VAL A 97 7.56 6.16 -55.32
CA VAL A 97 8.46 5.04 -55.60
C VAL A 97 7.81 3.84 -54.93
N ALA A 98 7.12 3.03 -55.74
CA ALA A 98 6.77 1.69 -55.33
C ALA A 98 8.08 0.90 -55.44
N ASP A 99 8.75 0.66 -54.33
CA ASP A 99 9.71 -0.41 -54.10
C ASP A 99 9.94 -0.49 -52.59
N ASP A 100 10.00 -1.71 -52.07
CA ASP A 100 9.80 -2.05 -50.65
C ASP A 100 10.74 -1.28 -49.67
N GLU A 101 11.85 -0.75 -50.16
CA GLU A 101 12.90 0.03 -49.47
C GLU A 101 12.46 1.24 -48.64
N GLN A 102 11.40 1.96 -49.02
CA GLN A 102 10.97 3.17 -48.29
C GLN A 102 9.99 2.89 -47.13
N SER A 103 9.41 1.69 -47.07
CA SER A 103 8.52 1.31 -45.97
C SER A 103 9.27 1.19 -44.64
N TYR A 104 10.56 0.83 -44.70
CA TYR A 104 11.43 0.68 -43.53
C TYR A 104 11.89 2.05 -42.98
N GLU A 105 12.13 3.03 -43.84
CA GLU A 105 12.54 4.39 -43.46
C GLU A 105 11.41 5.16 -42.75
N LEU A 106 10.15 5.00 -43.20
CA LEU A 106 8.99 5.61 -42.55
C LEU A 106 8.61 4.91 -41.24
N ASP A 107 8.74 3.58 -41.17
CA ASP A 107 8.56 2.82 -39.93
C ASP A 107 9.67 3.14 -38.91
N GLY A 108 10.92 3.29 -39.37
CA GLY A 108 12.05 3.73 -38.55
C GLY A 108 11.85 5.14 -37.97
N LEU A 109 11.35 6.08 -38.77
CA LEU A 109 11.04 7.43 -38.30
C LEU A 109 9.85 7.47 -37.34
N LEU A 110 8.81 6.64 -37.54
CA LEU A 110 7.68 6.52 -36.61
C LEU A 110 8.08 5.84 -35.28
N ARG A 111 8.95 4.82 -35.33
CA ARG A 111 9.58 4.20 -34.15
C ARG A 111 10.46 5.19 -33.40
N PHE A 112 11.10 6.13 -34.10
CA PHE A 112 11.91 7.18 -33.50
C PHE A 112 11.08 8.23 -32.75
N VAL A 113 9.88 8.58 -33.24
CA VAL A 113 9.05 9.62 -32.62
C VAL A 113 8.20 9.06 -31.47
N MET A 114 7.71 7.82 -31.56
CA MET A 114 6.94 7.17 -30.50
C MET A 114 7.36 5.70 -30.35
N PRO A 115 8.14 5.34 -29.31
CA PRO A 115 8.64 3.98 -29.15
C PRO A 115 7.52 2.99 -28.84
N VAL A 116 7.74 1.73 -29.19
CA VAL A 116 6.87 0.62 -28.78
C VAL A 116 6.80 0.57 -27.25
N GLY A 117 5.60 0.31 -26.73
CA GLY A 117 5.34 0.36 -25.30
C GLY A 117 4.91 1.74 -24.76
N ALA A 118 5.02 2.80 -25.57
CA ALA A 118 4.50 4.11 -25.20
C ALA A 118 2.98 4.05 -24.97
N VAL A 119 2.53 4.64 -23.86
CA VAL A 119 1.12 4.72 -23.49
C VAL A 119 0.59 6.13 -23.71
N MET A 120 -0.58 6.26 -24.33
CA MET A 120 -1.23 7.54 -24.60
C MET A 120 -2.75 7.45 -24.46
N GLY A 121 -3.37 8.54 -24.03
CA GLY A 121 -4.82 8.70 -23.99
C GLY A 121 -5.35 9.36 -25.26
N PHE A 122 -6.38 8.77 -25.86
CA PHE A 122 -7.04 9.31 -27.05
C PHE A 122 -8.50 9.68 -26.77
N PRO A 123 -8.98 10.86 -27.20
CA PRO A 123 -10.38 11.27 -27.05
C PRO A 123 -11.27 10.62 -28.14
N CYS A 124 -11.14 9.32 -28.34
CA CYS A 124 -11.90 8.54 -29.32
C CYS A 124 -12.21 7.14 -28.78
N THR A 125 -13.17 6.43 -29.39
CA THR A 125 -13.63 5.11 -28.93
C THR A 125 -12.92 3.93 -29.63
N THR A 126 -12.17 4.22 -30.69
CA THR A 126 -11.41 3.24 -31.49
C THR A 126 -9.94 3.59 -31.42
N ALA A 127 -9.09 2.58 -31.20
CA ALA A 127 -7.65 2.78 -31.19
C ALA A 127 -7.18 3.23 -32.59
N PRO A 128 -6.35 4.29 -32.69
CA PRO A 128 -5.75 4.66 -33.96
C PRO A 128 -4.87 3.55 -34.53
N SER A 129 -4.59 3.60 -35.84
CA SER A 129 -3.68 2.65 -36.48
C SER A 129 -2.30 2.67 -35.81
N GLY A 130 -1.73 1.49 -35.54
CA GLY A 130 -0.47 1.34 -34.81
C GLY A 130 -0.61 1.37 -33.28
N TRP A 131 -1.82 1.45 -32.75
CA TRP A 131 -2.11 1.43 -31.32
C TRP A 131 -3.08 0.31 -30.94
N LEU A 132 -2.90 -0.26 -29.75
CA LEU A 132 -3.82 -1.22 -29.14
C LEU A 132 -4.50 -0.60 -27.92
N LYS A 133 -5.74 -0.99 -27.65
CA LYS A 133 -6.44 -0.60 -26.41
C LYS A 133 -5.79 -1.31 -25.24
N LEU A 134 -5.51 -0.61 -24.15
CA LEU A 134 -5.06 -1.22 -22.90
C LEU A 134 -6.27 -1.78 -22.15
N ASN A 135 -6.72 -2.96 -22.57
CA ASN A 135 -7.97 -3.60 -22.14
C ASN A 135 -7.77 -5.03 -21.63
N GLY A 136 -6.55 -5.44 -21.29
CA GLY A 136 -6.29 -6.80 -20.80
C GLY A 136 -6.25 -7.88 -21.88
N ALA A 137 -6.29 -7.53 -23.17
CA ALA A 137 -6.38 -8.51 -24.24
C ALA A 137 -5.16 -9.44 -24.32
N GLU A 138 -5.42 -10.69 -24.71
CA GLU A 138 -4.37 -11.65 -25.06
C GLU A 138 -3.98 -11.50 -26.54
N LEU A 139 -2.68 -11.43 -26.79
CA LEU A 139 -2.06 -11.14 -28.08
C LEU A 139 -1.05 -12.22 -28.45
N SER A 140 -0.87 -12.45 -29.74
CA SER A 140 0.16 -13.35 -30.26
C SER A 140 1.55 -12.70 -30.16
N ARG A 141 2.52 -13.43 -29.59
CA ARG A 141 3.93 -12.98 -29.50
C ARG A 141 4.58 -12.81 -30.87
N SER A 142 4.18 -13.59 -31.87
CA SER A 142 4.74 -13.48 -33.23
C SER A 142 4.10 -12.33 -34.02
N ALA A 143 2.80 -12.08 -33.85
CA ALA A 143 2.13 -10.96 -34.50
C ALA A 143 2.53 -9.59 -33.90
N TYR A 144 2.89 -9.57 -32.62
CA TYR A 144 3.26 -8.36 -31.87
C TYR A 144 4.65 -8.52 -31.23
N ALA A 145 5.65 -8.89 -32.04
CA ALA A 145 6.99 -9.25 -31.57
C ALA A 145 7.72 -8.11 -30.84
N ASP A 146 7.64 -6.88 -31.37
CA ASP A 146 8.28 -5.71 -30.76
C ASP A 146 7.64 -5.37 -29.40
N LEU A 147 6.30 -5.44 -29.30
CA LEU A 147 5.60 -5.22 -28.05
C LEU A 147 5.88 -6.32 -27.02
N TRP A 148 6.00 -7.57 -27.46
CA TRP A 148 6.42 -8.67 -26.59
C TRP A 148 7.86 -8.49 -26.09
N ALA A 149 8.78 -8.04 -26.94
CA ALA A 149 10.14 -7.70 -26.53
C ALA A 149 10.15 -6.57 -25.49
N PHE A 150 9.34 -5.53 -25.70
CA PHE A 150 9.14 -4.47 -24.71
C PHE A 150 8.60 -5.01 -23.39
N ALA A 151 7.55 -5.84 -23.42
CA ALA A 151 6.95 -6.41 -22.21
C ALA A 151 7.99 -7.16 -21.36
N GLN A 152 8.82 -7.99 -21.98
CA GLN A 152 9.90 -8.73 -21.30
C GLN A 152 10.96 -7.80 -20.69
N ALA A 153 11.32 -6.71 -21.37
CA ALA A 153 12.34 -5.77 -20.91
C ALA A 153 11.80 -4.72 -19.91
N SER A 154 10.48 -4.54 -19.84
CA SER A 154 9.84 -3.43 -19.10
C SER A 154 9.98 -3.48 -17.58
N GLY A 155 10.32 -4.65 -17.02
CA GLY A 155 10.21 -4.89 -15.57
C GLY A 155 8.76 -5.00 -15.06
N ASN A 156 7.77 -4.91 -15.95
CA ASN A 156 6.34 -4.96 -15.66
C ASN A 156 5.66 -6.24 -16.18
N LEU A 157 6.43 -7.32 -16.37
CA LEU A 157 5.93 -8.63 -16.77
C LEU A 157 5.75 -9.52 -15.53
N ALA A 158 4.51 -9.95 -15.27
CA ALA A 158 4.20 -10.84 -14.19
C ALA A 158 4.82 -12.24 -14.39
N ALA A 159 5.16 -12.90 -13.29
CA ALA A 159 5.76 -14.24 -13.32
C ALA A 159 4.79 -15.32 -13.83
N THR A 160 3.48 -15.14 -13.59
CA THR A 160 2.43 -16.06 -14.03
C THR A 160 1.20 -15.27 -14.46
N GLU A 161 0.44 -15.81 -15.41
CA GLU A 161 -0.79 -15.17 -15.88
C GLU A 161 -1.85 -15.07 -14.77
N ALA A 162 -1.97 -16.10 -13.93
CA ALA A 162 -2.94 -16.12 -12.83
C ALA A 162 -2.59 -15.16 -11.68
N GLY A 163 -1.31 -14.85 -11.49
CA GLY A 163 -0.81 -13.99 -10.43
C GLY A 163 -0.55 -12.54 -10.84
N LYS A 164 -0.89 -12.15 -12.07
CA LYS A 164 -0.65 -10.79 -12.56
C LYS A 164 -1.62 -9.80 -11.92
N ASP A 165 -1.15 -8.60 -11.68
CA ASP A 165 -2.02 -7.44 -11.49
C ASP A 165 -2.62 -7.01 -12.84
N PRO A 166 -3.86 -6.47 -12.89
CA PRO A 166 -4.43 -5.93 -14.12
C PRO A 166 -3.55 -4.93 -14.87
N LEU A 167 -2.68 -4.19 -14.19
CA LEU A 167 -1.79 -3.18 -14.81
C LEU A 167 -0.42 -3.76 -15.25
N GLN A 168 -0.21 -5.07 -15.10
CA GLN A 168 0.98 -5.79 -15.55
C GLN A 168 0.77 -6.43 -16.92
N PHE A 169 1.87 -6.63 -17.65
CA PHE A 169 1.87 -7.62 -18.72
C PHE A 169 1.82 -9.01 -18.11
N GLY A 170 1.09 -9.92 -18.74
CA GLY A 170 1.07 -11.32 -18.35
C GLY A 170 1.74 -12.22 -19.40
N PRO A 171 2.28 -13.38 -18.98
CA PRO A 171 2.94 -14.31 -19.89
C PRO A 171 1.98 -15.05 -20.83
N GLY A 172 0.66 -14.82 -20.74
CA GLY A 172 -0.36 -15.46 -21.58
C GLY A 172 -0.43 -16.97 -21.35
N ASP A 173 -0.49 -17.73 -22.43
CA ASP A 173 -0.44 -19.19 -22.43
C ASP A 173 0.93 -19.78 -22.01
N GLY A 174 1.93 -18.92 -21.77
CA GLY A 174 3.30 -19.31 -21.42
C GLY A 174 4.20 -19.64 -22.62
N SER A 175 3.69 -19.58 -23.85
CA SER A 175 4.42 -19.99 -25.05
C SER A 175 4.23 -19.04 -26.24
N THR A 176 3.00 -18.93 -26.75
CA THR A 176 2.68 -18.26 -28.02
C THR A 176 1.96 -16.94 -27.84
N THR A 177 1.41 -16.68 -26.65
CA THR A 177 0.65 -15.47 -26.35
C THR A 177 1.21 -14.70 -25.15
N PHE A 178 0.75 -13.47 -24.98
CA PHE A 178 0.98 -12.63 -23.81
C PHE A 178 -0.22 -11.70 -23.63
N THR A 179 -0.43 -11.19 -22.42
CA THR A 179 -1.51 -10.25 -22.15
C THR A 179 -0.97 -8.85 -21.89
N ILE A 180 -1.68 -7.84 -22.38
CA ILE A 180 -1.36 -6.42 -22.14
C ILE A 180 -2.07 -5.91 -20.87
N PRO A 181 -1.61 -4.81 -20.26
CA PRO A 181 -2.30 -4.18 -19.14
C PRO A 181 -3.74 -3.73 -19.47
N ASP A 182 -4.57 -3.66 -18.44
CA ASP A 182 -5.94 -3.14 -18.48
C ASP A 182 -6.05 -1.83 -17.70
N HIS A 183 -6.09 -0.70 -18.42
CA HIS A 183 -6.13 0.64 -17.82
C HIS A 183 -7.56 1.19 -17.70
N ARG A 184 -8.60 0.38 -17.98
CA ARG A 184 -9.98 0.86 -17.94
C ARG A 184 -10.38 1.21 -16.50
N GLY A 185 -10.80 2.45 -16.29
CA GLY A 185 -11.23 2.94 -14.98
C GLY A 185 -10.10 3.21 -13.98
N VAL A 186 -8.84 3.22 -14.43
CA VAL A 186 -7.68 3.40 -13.55
C VAL A 186 -6.98 4.73 -13.84
N PHE A 187 -6.61 5.44 -12.77
CA PHE A 187 -5.78 6.63 -12.84
C PHE A 187 -4.29 6.27 -12.90
N PRO A 188 -3.51 6.77 -13.87
CA PRO A 188 -2.08 6.58 -13.86
C PRO A 188 -1.45 7.46 -12.78
N ARG A 189 -0.69 6.84 -11.88
CA ARG A 189 0.29 7.55 -11.05
C ARG A 189 1.68 7.10 -11.42
N TRP A 190 2.62 8.04 -11.46
CA TRP A 190 4.01 7.75 -11.74
C TRP A 190 4.58 6.85 -10.63
N TRP A 191 5.36 5.86 -11.04
CA TRP A 191 6.02 4.93 -10.12
C TRP A 191 7.02 5.69 -9.25
N ASP A 192 7.11 5.31 -7.98
CA ASP A 192 7.95 5.99 -6.98
C ASP A 192 9.45 5.76 -7.23
N ASP A 193 9.80 4.60 -7.81
CA ASP A 193 11.17 4.23 -8.19
C ASP A 193 12.22 4.53 -7.09
N GLY A 194 11.84 4.27 -5.84
CA GLY A 194 12.73 4.42 -4.69
C GLY A 194 12.79 5.82 -4.06
N ARG A 195 11.93 6.77 -4.47
CA ARG A 195 11.83 8.09 -3.83
C ARG A 195 11.32 8.02 -2.37
N GLY A 196 10.57 6.97 -2.01
CA GLY A 196 10.08 6.69 -0.67
C GLY A 196 8.74 7.34 -0.31
N ILE A 197 8.02 7.95 -1.27
CA ILE A 197 6.66 8.45 -1.03
C ILE A 197 5.66 7.30 -1.04
N ASP A 198 5.90 6.34 -1.93
CA ASP A 198 5.07 5.16 -2.08
C ASP A 198 5.96 3.91 -2.06
N ALA A 199 6.54 3.69 -0.88
CA ALA A 199 7.49 2.63 -0.65
C ALA A 199 6.83 1.25 -0.73
N GLY A 200 7.51 0.32 -1.41
CA GLY A 200 7.09 -1.08 -1.48
C GLY A 200 6.13 -1.41 -2.63
N ARG A 201 5.62 -0.42 -3.38
CA ARG A 201 4.82 -0.67 -4.58
C ARG A 201 5.70 -0.86 -5.81
N GLY A 202 5.52 -1.98 -6.50
CA GLY A 202 6.13 -2.28 -7.79
C GLY A 202 5.50 -1.52 -8.95
N ILE A 203 6.20 -1.50 -10.09
CA ILE A 203 5.60 -1.03 -11.35
C ILE A 203 4.43 -1.93 -11.75
N GLY A 204 3.34 -1.32 -12.22
CA GLY A 204 2.11 -2.02 -12.62
C GLY A 204 1.33 -2.69 -11.48
N GLU A 205 1.63 -2.39 -10.21
CA GLU A 205 0.76 -2.82 -9.11
C GLU A 205 -0.40 -1.84 -8.95
N SER A 206 -1.62 -2.37 -8.89
CA SER A 206 -2.83 -1.61 -8.63
C SER A 206 -2.90 -1.21 -7.16
N GLN A 207 -3.53 -0.06 -6.91
CA GLN A 207 -3.84 0.39 -5.57
C GLN A 207 -5.29 0.82 -5.53
N GLY A 208 -6.01 0.37 -4.50
CA GLY A 208 -7.36 0.84 -4.22
C GLY A 208 -7.37 2.33 -3.89
N ASP A 209 -8.54 2.94 -4.02
CA ASP A 209 -8.74 4.30 -3.58
C ASP A 209 -8.64 4.41 -2.06
N GLN A 210 -8.25 5.59 -1.58
CA GLN A 210 -8.15 5.84 -0.16
C GLN A 210 -8.41 7.32 0.12
N ASN A 211 -9.34 7.57 1.03
CA ASN A 211 -9.51 8.91 1.60
C ASN A 211 -8.41 9.17 2.62
N LYS A 212 -7.84 10.38 2.57
CA LYS A 212 -6.93 10.83 3.62
C LYS A 212 -7.67 10.85 4.95
N ALA A 213 -7.05 10.30 6.00
CA ALA A 213 -7.60 10.36 7.36
C ALA A 213 -7.91 11.82 7.76
N HIS A 214 -9.11 12.04 8.28
CA HIS A 214 -9.60 13.33 8.77
C HIS A 214 -10.75 13.12 9.77
N ASP A 215 -11.05 14.15 10.56
CA ASP A 215 -12.10 14.16 11.57
C ASP A 215 -13.13 15.27 11.28
N HIS A 216 -14.36 15.06 11.75
CA HIS A 216 -15.43 16.06 11.71
C HIS A 216 -15.83 16.48 13.13
N GLY A 217 -16.05 17.78 13.31
CA GLY A 217 -16.71 18.29 14.52
C GLY A 217 -18.22 18.09 14.43
N GLY A 218 -18.81 17.42 15.42
CA GLY A 218 -20.26 17.33 15.59
C GLY A 218 -20.73 18.22 16.73
N SER A 219 -21.88 18.86 16.58
CA SER A 219 -22.55 19.57 17.68
C SER A 219 -24.02 19.17 17.72
N THR A 220 -24.54 18.92 18.92
CA THR A 220 -25.97 18.78 19.16
C THR A 220 -26.56 20.13 19.55
N GLY A 221 -27.82 20.37 19.17
CA GLY A 221 -28.58 21.49 19.71
C GLY A 221 -28.95 21.23 21.17
N SER A 222 -29.45 22.27 21.87
CA SER A 222 -30.07 22.06 23.17
C SER A 222 -31.37 21.27 22.98
N ASP A 223 -31.41 20.05 23.49
CA ASP A 223 -32.64 19.26 23.56
C ASP A 223 -33.36 19.55 24.89
N THR A 224 -34.67 19.58 24.88
CA THR A 224 -35.50 19.68 26.08
C THR A 224 -36.59 18.64 25.97
N HIS A 225 -36.40 17.54 26.68
CA HIS A 225 -37.34 16.43 26.74
C HIS A 225 -37.60 16.02 28.18
N ASP A 226 -38.79 15.46 28.40
CA ASP A 226 -39.23 15.05 29.73
C ASP A 226 -38.88 13.58 29.98
N HIS A 227 -38.31 13.30 31.15
CA HIS A 227 -38.16 11.93 31.65
C HIS A 227 -39.37 11.56 32.52
N GLY A 228 -40.11 10.53 32.13
CA GLY A 228 -41.15 9.96 32.95
C GLY A 228 -40.57 9.01 34.00
N GLY A 229 -40.65 9.38 35.28
CA GLY A 229 -40.34 8.50 36.41
C GLY A 229 -41.62 8.01 37.09
N ASN A 230 -41.74 6.70 37.31
CA ASN A 230 -42.81 6.11 38.10
C ASN A 230 -42.23 5.55 39.40
N THR A 231 -42.62 6.10 40.54
CA THR A 231 -42.31 5.54 41.87
C THR A 231 -43.55 4.85 42.39
N ASN A 232 -43.90 3.74 41.77
CA ASN A 232 -44.92 2.84 42.28
C ASN A 232 -44.36 2.17 43.55
N ASN A 233 -44.85 2.65 44.70
CA ASN A 233 -44.61 2.18 46.07
C ASN A 233 -43.65 3.04 46.93
N ASP A 234 -43.87 4.35 46.98
CA ASP A 234 -43.34 5.22 48.06
C ASP A 234 -43.99 4.88 49.40
N THR A 235 -43.55 3.77 50.01
CA THR A 235 -43.95 3.41 51.37
C THR A 235 -43.02 4.12 52.35
N HIS A 236 -43.50 5.19 52.95
CA HIS A 236 -42.86 5.79 54.12
C HIS A 236 -43.82 5.78 55.31
N SER A 237 -43.26 5.69 56.51
CA SER A 237 -44.02 5.65 57.76
C SER A 237 -43.81 6.93 58.55
N HIS A 238 -44.90 7.43 59.11
CA HIS A 238 -44.87 8.45 60.14
C HIS A 238 -45.21 7.80 61.48
N SER A 239 -44.49 8.15 62.53
CA SER A 239 -44.84 7.80 63.89
C SER A 239 -45.11 9.06 64.71
N GLY A 240 -46.08 8.96 65.61
CA GLY A 240 -46.34 9.96 66.63
C GLY A 240 -46.68 9.23 67.92
N ASN A 241 -46.26 9.78 69.05
CA ASN A 241 -46.63 9.29 70.38
C ASN A 241 -47.45 10.37 71.07
N THR A 242 -48.48 9.96 71.79
CA THR A 242 -49.34 10.86 72.55
C THR A 242 -49.20 10.52 74.02
N ASP A 243 -49.08 11.54 74.87
CA ASP A 243 -48.92 11.32 76.31
C ASP A 243 -50.28 11.04 76.97
N TYR A 244 -50.25 10.33 78.10
CA TYR A 244 -51.45 10.03 78.88
C TYR A 244 -51.90 11.27 79.67
N ASP A 245 -53.16 11.65 79.50
CA ASP A 245 -53.80 12.68 80.32
C ASP A 245 -54.44 12.07 81.58
N SER A 246 -54.04 12.56 82.75
CA SER A 246 -54.58 12.15 84.05
C SER A 246 -55.36 13.32 84.63
N HIS A 247 -56.68 13.16 84.76
CA HIS A 247 -57.55 14.17 85.35
C HIS A 247 -58.32 13.63 86.56
N ASN A 248 -58.79 14.56 87.38
CA ASN A 248 -59.57 14.29 88.59
C ASN A 248 -60.93 14.99 88.48
N HIS A 249 -61.99 14.36 88.97
CA HIS A 249 -63.31 14.99 89.03
C HIS A 249 -63.60 15.48 90.44
N ASP A 250 -64.12 16.70 90.56
CA ASP A 250 -64.66 17.22 91.82
C ASP A 250 -66.18 17.09 91.82
N VAL A 251 -66.72 16.45 92.85
CA VAL A 251 -68.17 16.21 93.01
C VAL A 251 -68.65 16.93 94.26
N ARG A 252 -69.31 18.07 94.07
CA ARG A 252 -69.90 18.84 95.17
C ARG A 252 -71.26 18.26 95.57
N VAL A 253 -71.29 17.58 96.72
CA VAL A 253 -72.53 17.08 97.31
C VAL A 253 -73.11 18.14 98.25
N ILE A 254 -74.37 18.56 98.02
CA ILE A 254 -75.11 19.44 98.94
C ILE A 254 -76.12 18.57 99.68
N ASN A 255 -75.81 18.19 100.92
CA ASN A 255 -76.79 17.55 101.80
C ASN A 255 -77.79 18.59 102.30
N GLN A 256 -79.04 18.53 101.85
CA GLN A 256 -80.13 19.27 102.48
C GLN A 256 -80.61 18.47 103.71
N TYR A 257 -80.08 18.78 104.89
CA TYR A 257 -80.72 18.39 106.14
C TYR A 257 -81.23 19.61 106.91
N SER A 258 -82.48 19.48 107.37
CA SER A 258 -83.20 20.44 108.19
C SER A 258 -82.40 20.77 109.44
N LYS A 259 -82.18 22.07 109.65
CA LYS A 259 -81.45 22.66 110.78
C LYS A 259 -81.86 22.02 112.11
N ASN A 260 -80.87 21.54 112.87
CA ASN A 260 -80.69 21.75 114.31
C ASN A 260 -79.42 21.04 114.79
N GLY A 261 -78.26 21.69 114.63
CA GLY A 261 -76.98 21.21 115.17
C GLY A 261 -75.81 21.83 114.41
N SER A 262 -74.81 22.36 115.12
CA SER A 262 -73.61 22.96 114.51
C SER A 262 -72.69 21.86 113.99
N ASP A 263 -72.59 21.69 112.67
CA ASP A 263 -71.65 20.76 112.06
C ASP A 263 -70.44 21.51 111.48
N VAL A 264 -69.27 21.13 112.00
CA VAL A 264 -67.95 21.43 111.46
C VAL A 264 -67.76 20.54 110.24
N LEU A 265 -67.56 21.11 109.06
CA LEU A 265 -67.18 20.33 107.88
C LEU A 265 -65.70 19.95 108.03
N GLU A 266 -65.46 18.69 108.42
CA GLU A 266 -64.14 18.08 108.43
C GLU A 266 -63.73 17.73 107.00
N ASP A 267 -62.54 18.18 106.58
CA ASP A 267 -61.91 17.79 105.31
C ASP A 267 -61.40 16.35 105.44
N GLY A 268 -62.20 15.40 104.98
CA GLY A 268 -61.89 13.97 105.05
C GLY A 268 -62.59 13.19 103.94
N SER A 269 -61.82 12.36 103.23
CA SER A 269 -62.28 11.55 102.10
C SER A 269 -63.34 10.52 102.53
N ALA A 270 -64.62 10.84 102.33
CA ALA A 270 -65.73 9.91 102.56
C ALA A 270 -66.01 9.10 101.29
N ASN A 271 -65.80 7.78 101.35
CA ASN A 271 -66.16 6.85 100.28
C ASN A 271 -67.68 6.58 100.35
N ALA A 272 -68.47 7.44 99.73
CA ALA A 272 -69.93 7.36 99.77
C ALA A 272 -70.45 6.29 98.80
N ALA A 273 -71.04 5.22 99.35
CA ALA A 273 -71.79 4.23 98.57
C ALA A 273 -73.16 4.82 98.17
N PHE A 274 -73.28 5.31 96.94
CA PHE A 274 -74.54 5.82 96.39
C PHE A 274 -75.40 4.67 95.84
N ASN A 275 -76.66 4.58 96.27
CA ASN A 275 -77.68 3.75 95.60
C ASN A 275 -78.03 4.38 94.25
N GLU A 276 -77.51 3.74 93.19
CA GLU A 276 -77.78 3.92 91.76
C GLU A 276 -78.42 5.26 91.35
N LYS A 277 -77.60 6.31 91.30
CA LYS A 277 -77.83 7.43 90.40
C LYS A 277 -76.54 7.71 89.65
N THR A 278 -76.51 7.31 88.39
CA THR A 278 -75.34 7.43 87.52
C THR A 278 -75.02 8.92 87.31
N ILE A 279 -74.00 9.43 88.00
CA ILE A 279 -73.42 10.74 87.68
C ILE A 279 -72.42 10.49 86.56
N ARG A 280 -72.76 10.95 85.35
CA ARG A 280 -71.80 11.02 84.23
C ARG A 280 -71.17 12.40 84.28
N THR A 281 -69.90 12.48 84.63
CA THR A 281 -69.06 13.60 84.22
C THR A 281 -68.68 13.34 82.78
N ASP A 282 -68.91 14.32 81.91
CA ASP A 282 -68.59 14.16 80.49
C ASP A 282 -67.11 13.81 80.35
N SER A 283 -66.81 12.72 79.67
CA SER A 283 -65.43 12.32 79.36
C SER A 283 -64.84 13.34 78.40
N ASP A 284 -63.68 13.90 78.72
CA ASP A 284 -62.97 14.81 77.83
C ASP A 284 -62.63 14.09 76.52
N SER A 285 -63.27 14.53 75.44
CA SER A 285 -63.01 14.06 74.10
C SER A 285 -61.97 14.98 73.49
N HIS A 286 -60.70 14.57 73.55
CA HIS A 286 -59.63 15.29 72.86
C HIS A 286 -59.15 14.53 71.63
N ASN A 287 -58.65 15.31 70.66
CA ASN A 287 -58.05 14.82 69.43
C ASN A 287 -56.53 15.03 69.50
N HIS A 288 -55.77 14.05 69.03
CA HIS A 288 -54.35 14.26 68.73
C HIS A 288 -54.18 14.62 67.25
N GLY A 289 -53.64 15.80 66.99
CA GLY A 289 -53.28 16.22 65.64
C GLY A 289 -51.81 15.93 65.36
N LEU A 290 -51.51 14.96 64.50
CA LEU A 290 -50.18 14.82 63.91
C LEU A 290 -50.09 15.77 62.70
N ASN A 291 -49.35 16.86 62.82
CA ASN A 291 -49.15 17.80 61.72
C ASN A 291 -47.82 17.52 60.99
N ILE A 292 -47.90 16.99 59.78
CA ILE A 292 -46.75 16.80 58.89
C ILE A 292 -46.70 18.00 57.95
N ASN A 293 -45.83 18.97 58.26
CA ASN A 293 -45.78 20.31 57.65
C ASN A 293 -45.37 20.35 56.16
N SER A 294 -45.28 19.22 55.46
CA SER A 294 -44.93 19.18 54.03
C SER A 294 -45.19 17.77 53.47
N ASN A 295 -46.15 17.63 52.56
CA ASN A 295 -46.32 16.39 51.78
C ASN A 295 -45.30 16.26 50.62
N THR A 296 -44.38 17.21 50.49
CA THR A 296 -43.53 17.33 49.31
C THR A 296 -42.23 16.57 49.54
N HIS A 297 -42.12 15.40 48.91
CA HIS A 297 -40.87 14.67 48.77
C HIS A 297 -40.41 14.73 47.31
N ARG A 298 -39.09 14.58 47.07
CA ARG A 298 -38.50 14.68 45.73
C ARG A 298 -37.86 13.35 45.35
N HIS A 299 -38.17 12.87 44.15
CA HIS A 299 -37.51 11.72 43.53
C HIS A 299 -36.50 12.24 42.51
N GLY A 300 -35.29 11.68 42.52
CA GLY A 300 -34.28 11.95 41.49
C GLY A 300 -34.40 10.95 40.35
N ILE A 301 -34.46 11.43 39.11
CA ILE A 301 -34.30 10.61 37.91
C ILE A 301 -32.89 10.90 37.38
N ASN A 302 -32.06 9.87 37.19
CA ASN A 302 -30.67 10.01 36.74
C ASN A 302 -30.51 9.71 35.24
N SER A 303 -29.52 10.40 34.65
CA SER A 303 -28.91 10.35 33.31
C SER A 303 -29.63 9.62 32.17
N ASP A 304 -29.81 10.35 31.07
CA ASP A 304 -30.15 9.82 29.74
C ASP A 304 -28.89 9.59 28.88
N THR A 305 -28.98 8.70 27.89
CA THR A 305 -27.91 8.41 26.93
C THR A 305 -28.47 8.46 25.50
N HIS A 306 -27.83 9.23 24.63
CA HIS A 306 -28.18 9.29 23.21
C HIS A 306 -27.16 8.51 22.37
N ASN A 307 -27.65 7.82 21.34
CA ASN A 307 -26.81 7.27 20.29
C ASN A 307 -26.73 8.27 19.13
N HIS A 308 -25.54 8.47 18.58
CA HIS A 308 -25.32 9.30 17.40
C HIS A 308 -24.80 8.43 16.26
N ASP A 309 -25.61 8.30 15.21
CA ASP A 309 -25.24 7.56 14.01
C ASP A 309 -24.83 8.56 12.93
N ILE A 310 -23.58 8.48 12.48
CA ILE A 310 -23.09 9.22 11.31
C ILE A 310 -23.22 8.28 10.11
N ALA A 311 -24.19 8.57 9.25
CA ALA A 311 -24.37 7.81 8.01
C ALA A 311 -23.19 8.06 7.06
N SER A 312 -22.85 7.04 6.27
CA SER A 312 -21.91 7.20 5.16
C SER A 312 -22.54 8.13 4.11
N ASP A 313 -21.74 9.07 3.61
CA ASP A 313 -22.08 9.93 2.47
C ASP A 313 -20.95 9.87 1.44
N GLY A 314 -21.31 9.69 0.16
CA GLY A 314 -20.36 9.48 -0.93
C GLY A 314 -20.73 8.30 -1.85
N GLY A 315 -19.82 7.99 -2.77
CA GLY A 315 -19.90 6.83 -3.65
C GLY A 315 -18.82 5.80 -3.36
N ASP A 316 -18.78 4.73 -4.15
CA ASP A 316 -17.87 3.60 -3.96
C ASP A 316 -16.38 3.90 -4.25
N GLU A 317 -16.06 5.09 -4.78
CA GLU A 317 -14.68 5.46 -5.14
C GLU A 317 -14.42 6.96 -4.92
N ALA A 318 -13.27 7.29 -4.33
CA ALA A 318 -12.76 8.66 -4.24
C ALA A 318 -12.16 9.13 -5.58
N ARG A 319 -12.80 10.09 -6.25
CA ARG A 319 -12.39 10.58 -7.58
C ARG A 319 -12.16 12.10 -7.61
N PRO A 320 -11.03 12.59 -8.15
CA PRO A 320 -10.93 13.98 -8.58
C PRO A 320 -11.79 14.21 -9.83
N VAL A 321 -12.03 15.47 -10.21
CA VAL A 321 -12.59 15.79 -11.54
C VAL A 321 -11.65 15.20 -12.59
N ASN A 322 -12.18 14.35 -13.46
CA ASN A 322 -11.41 13.60 -14.44
C ASN A 322 -12.11 13.54 -15.81
N GLY A 323 -11.33 13.29 -16.85
CA GLY A 323 -11.81 13.10 -18.22
C GLY A 323 -11.54 11.68 -18.72
N ALA A 324 -12.51 11.08 -19.40
CA ALA A 324 -12.39 9.74 -19.96
C ALA A 324 -11.69 9.78 -21.32
N LEU A 325 -10.50 9.18 -21.40
CA LEU A 325 -9.74 8.95 -22.63
C LEU A 325 -9.53 7.46 -22.82
N LEU A 326 -9.45 7.02 -24.08
CA LEU A 326 -9.07 5.66 -24.42
C LEU A 326 -7.56 5.50 -24.22
N ALA A 327 -7.17 4.74 -23.20
CA ALA A 327 -5.79 4.37 -22.98
C ALA A 327 -5.34 3.35 -24.03
N CYS A 328 -4.26 3.67 -24.73
CA CYS A 328 -3.70 2.84 -25.78
C CYS A 328 -2.18 2.70 -25.64
N ILE A 329 -1.65 1.59 -26.16
CA ILE A 329 -0.22 1.28 -26.22
C ILE A 329 0.24 1.12 -27.66
N ARG A 330 1.42 1.68 -27.99
CA ARG A 330 2.07 1.50 -29.30
C ARG A 330 2.63 0.08 -29.40
N TYR A 331 2.35 -0.61 -30.51
CA TYR A 331 2.79 -1.99 -30.75
C TYR A 331 3.71 -2.17 -31.97
#